data_AF-A0A557SWS7-F1
#
_entry.id   AF-A0A557SWS7-F1
#
_cell.length_a   1.000
_cell.length_b   1.000
_cell.length_c   1.000
_cell.angle_alpha   90.00
_cell.angle_beta   90.00
_cell.angle_gamma   90.00
#
_symmetry.space_group_name_H-M   'P 1'
#
loop_
_entity.id
_entity.type
_entity.pdbx_description
1 polymer ?
#
loop_
_entity_poly.entity_id
_entity_poly.type
_entity_poly.pdbx_seq_one_letter_code
_entity_poly.pdbx_strand_id
1 'polypeptide(L)'
;MSLSQQEISLRIKRWLIEESDIWRFDEIEDHTVVMNLVAKSNNRNVNIIVDDSHDKVTLITSMNFSKQQKNSLSLLPSKEKNRFIPDLLMALYQLGLLARHSNSSKDKIEKFIMEKLIYFDGLTKDKFFDSLFTMLLGIDTLQQYFNRLSLISNDGKTLD
;
A
#
# COMPACT_ATOMS: atom_id res chain seq x y z
N MET A 1 -27.80 -14.66 -2.52
CA MET A 1 -28.03 -13.22 -2.31
C MET A 1 -26.67 -12.57 -2.16
N SER A 2 -26.32 -11.58 -2.99
CA SER A 2 -25.13 -10.77 -2.72
C SER A 2 -25.40 -9.88 -1.52
N LEU A 3 -24.39 -9.67 -0.67
CA LEU A 3 -24.49 -8.74 0.44
C LEU A 3 -24.47 -7.32 -0.11
N SER A 4 -25.28 -6.45 0.47
CA SER A 4 -25.26 -5.03 0.11
C SER A 4 -23.96 -4.36 0.58
N GLN A 5 -23.56 -3.29 -0.11
CA GLN A 5 -22.39 -2.46 0.22
C GLN A 5 -22.48 -1.92 1.65
N GLN A 6 -23.69 -1.59 2.12
CA GLN A 6 -23.96 -1.11 3.47
C GLN A 6 -23.72 -2.21 4.52
N GLU A 7 -24.21 -3.43 4.27
CA GLU A 7 -23.97 -4.57 5.17
C GLU A 7 -22.48 -4.92 5.26
N ILE A 8 -21.77 -4.89 4.12
CA ILE A 8 -20.33 -5.10 4.08
C ILE A 8 -19.59 -4.03 4.88
N SER A 9 -19.98 -2.77 4.70
CA SER A 9 -19.39 -1.64 5.43
C SER A 9 -19.58 -1.77 6.94
N LEU A 10 -20.79 -2.14 7.39
CA LEU A 10 -21.08 -2.39 8.81
C LEU A 10 -20.27 -3.57 9.36
N ARG A 11 -20.12 -4.66 8.60
CA ARG A 11 -19.29 -5.81 8.99
C ARG A 11 -17.83 -5.42 9.18
N ILE A 12 -17.25 -4.68 8.22
CA ILE A 12 -15.86 -4.23 8.29
C ILE A 12 -15.64 -3.31 9.50
N LYS A 13 -16.52 -2.32 9.72
CA LYS A 13 -16.46 -1.45 10.90
C LYS A 13 -16.49 -2.26 12.19
N ARG A 14 -17.41 -3.22 12.29
CA ARG A 14 -17.49 -4.12 13.45
C ARG A 14 -16.20 -4.91 13.66
N TRP A 15 -15.63 -5.50 12.60
CA TRP A 15 -14.38 -6.25 12.71
C TRP A 15 -13.22 -5.37 13.19
N LEU A 16 -13.11 -4.14 12.71
CA LEU A 16 -12.09 -3.18 13.17
C LEU A 16 -12.29 -2.79 14.64
N ILE A 17 -13.54 -2.67 15.11
CA ILE A 17 -13.84 -2.44 16.53
C ILE A 17 -13.45 -3.65 17.38
N GLU A 18 -13.74 -4.87 16.91
CA GLU A 18 -13.37 -6.11 17.61
C GLU A 18 -11.84 -6.27 17.73
N GLU A 19 -11.06 -5.77 16.77
CA GLU A 19 -9.58 -5.83 16.77
C GLU A 19 -8.93 -4.49 17.18
N SER A 20 -9.60 -3.69 18.02
CA SER A 20 -9.18 -2.31 18.35
C SER A 20 -7.82 -2.20 19.04
N ASP A 21 -7.33 -3.29 19.62
CA ASP A 21 -6.01 -3.36 20.25
C ASP A 21 -4.87 -3.28 19.23
N ILE A 22 -5.13 -3.69 17.98
CA ILE A 22 -4.16 -3.71 16.88
C ILE A 22 -4.47 -2.60 15.87
N TRP A 23 -5.75 -2.34 15.64
CA TRP A 23 -6.24 -1.44 14.60
C TRP A 23 -7.06 -0.31 15.18
N ARG A 24 -6.61 0.92 14.94
CA ARG A 24 -7.48 2.10 15.05
C ARG A 24 -8.01 2.44 13.67
N PHE A 25 -9.14 3.14 13.60
CA PHE A 25 -9.59 3.66 12.33
C PHE A 25 -10.29 5.01 12.49
N ASP A 26 -10.24 5.81 11.43
CA ASP A 26 -11.02 7.03 11.28
C ASP A 26 -11.92 6.90 10.06
N GLU A 27 -13.10 7.52 10.11
CA GLU A 27 -13.97 7.66 8.94
C GLU A 27 -13.62 8.92 8.17
N ILE A 28 -13.57 8.82 6.85
CA ILE A 28 -13.35 9.94 5.95
C ILE A 28 -14.67 10.24 5.26
N GLU A 29 -15.11 11.49 5.34
CA GLU A 29 -16.28 11.94 4.60
C GLU A 29 -15.96 11.98 3.11
N ASP A 30 -16.65 11.13 2.35
CA ASP A 30 -16.52 11.02 0.91
C ASP A 30 -17.88 10.61 0.33
N HIS A 31 -18.56 11.55 -0.32
CA HIS A 31 -19.89 11.33 -0.88
C HIS A 31 -19.88 10.51 -2.17
N THR A 32 -18.70 10.12 -2.68
CA THR A 32 -18.57 9.33 -3.91
C THR A 32 -18.50 7.82 -3.66
N VAL A 33 -18.43 7.41 -2.40
CA VAL A 33 -18.31 6.00 -2.00
C VAL A 33 -19.23 5.69 -0.84
N VAL A 34 -19.55 4.41 -0.65
CA VAL A 34 -20.42 3.94 0.45
C VAL A 34 -19.66 3.98 1.78
N MET A 35 -18.36 3.68 1.75
CA MET A 35 -17.50 3.73 2.93
C MET A 35 -16.08 4.10 2.53
N ASN A 36 -15.49 5.01 3.29
CA ASN A 36 -14.07 5.35 3.25
C ASN A 36 -13.53 5.41 4.69
N LEU A 37 -12.71 4.42 5.06
CA LEU A 37 -12.06 4.36 6.38
C LEU A 37 -10.54 4.42 6.21
N VAL A 38 -9.84 4.98 7.18
CA VAL A 38 -8.38 4.84 7.31
C VAL A 38 -8.08 3.92 8.47
N ALA A 39 -7.72 2.66 8.21
CA ALA A 39 -7.19 1.77 9.22
C ALA A 39 -5.73 2.10 9.52
N LYS A 40 -5.38 2.15 10.81
CA LYS A 40 -4.10 2.61 11.33
C LYS A 40 -3.50 1.55 12.25
N SER A 41 -2.25 1.17 11.97
CA SER A 41 -1.48 0.27 12.82
C SER A 41 0.02 0.54 12.68
N ASN A 42 0.74 0.65 13.81
CA ASN A 42 2.18 0.94 13.86
C ASN A 42 2.62 2.11 12.95
N ASN A 43 1.95 3.26 13.06
CA ASN A 43 2.20 4.47 12.26
C ASN A 43 2.05 4.28 10.73
N ARG A 44 1.36 3.22 10.30
CA ARG A 44 1.04 2.96 8.90
C ARG A 44 -0.46 3.02 8.72
N ASN A 45 -0.87 3.53 7.56
CA ASN A 45 -2.26 3.78 7.23
C ASN A 45 -2.64 2.99 5.97
N VAL A 46 -3.81 2.39 5.99
CA VAL A 46 -4.44 1.73 4.84
C VAL A 46 -5.86 2.26 4.73
N ASN A 47 -6.17 2.87 3.60
CA ASN A 47 -7.53 3.26 3.29
C ASN A 47 -8.33 2.03 2.86
N ILE A 48 -9.55 1.92 3.36
CA ILE A 48 -10.51 0.87 3.07
C ILE A 48 -11.70 1.53 2.41
N ILE A 49 -11.94 1.18 1.15
CA ILE A 49 -12.96 1.80 0.32
C ILE A 49 -13.95 0.73 -0.13
N VAL A 50 -15.24 1.02 0.04
CA VAL A 50 -16.34 0.28 -0.60
C VAL A 50 -17.08 1.27 -1.47
N ASP A 51 -16.99 1.09 -2.78
CA ASP A 51 -17.72 1.88 -3.77
C ASP A 51 -19.16 1.35 -3.94
N ASP A 52 -19.97 2.09 -4.70
CA ASP A 52 -21.39 1.79 -4.94
C ASP A 52 -21.62 0.85 -6.14
N SER A 53 -20.59 0.61 -6.96
CA SER A 53 -20.71 0.05 -8.30
C SER A 53 -20.15 -1.36 -8.43
N HIS A 54 -19.33 -1.80 -7.47
CA HIS A 54 -18.67 -3.10 -7.50
C HIS A 54 -18.81 -3.82 -6.17
N ASP A 55 -19.00 -5.14 -6.24
CA ASP A 55 -19.06 -6.03 -5.07
C ASP A 55 -17.64 -6.35 -4.55
N LYS A 56 -16.89 -5.31 -4.16
CA LYS A 56 -15.51 -5.42 -3.68
C LYS A 56 -15.18 -4.40 -2.60
N VAL A 57 -14.22 -4.76 -1.77
CA VAL A 57 -13.50 -3.88 -0.86
C VAL A 57 -12.15 -3.58 -1.49
N THR A 58 -11.80 -2.30 -1.60
CA THR A 58 -10.49 -1.85 -2.06
C THR A 58 -9.66 -1.40 -0.86
N LEU A 59 -8.56 -2.09 -0.61
CA LEU A 59 -7.53 -1.64 0.31
C LEU A 59 -6.49 -0.87 -0.48
N ILE A 60 -6.22 0.38 -0.09
CA ILE A 60 -5.24 1.23 -0.78
C ILE A 60 -4.33 1.93 0.21
N THR A 61 -3.05 1.96 -0.09
CA THR A 61 -2.09 2.78 0.64
C THR A 61 -1.13 3.43 -0.33
N SER A 62 -0.47 4.48 0.13
CA SER A 62 0.58 5.12 -0.66
C SER A 62 1.76 5.46 0.22
N MET A 63 2.95 5.31 -0.34
CA MET A 63 4.19 5.73 0.29
C MET A 63 4.82 6.83 -0.55
N ASN A 64 4.96 8.01 0.06
CA ASN A 64 5.74 9.10 -0.51
C ASN A 64 7.22 8.89 -0.20
N PHE A 65 8.09 9.19 -1.15
CA PHE A 65 9.53 9.14 -0.91
C PHE A 65 10.07 10.46 -0.39
N SER A 66 11.03 10.36 0.52
CA SER A 66 11.81 11.52 0.96
C SER A 66 12.69 12.04 -0.18
N LYS A 67 13.12 13.30 -0.06
CA LYS A 67 14.06 13.90 -1.02
C LYS A 67 15.36 13.09 -1.13
N GLN A 68 15.83 12.55 0.00
CA GLN A 68 17.03 11.69 0.03
C GLN A 68 16.82 10.41 -0.78
N GLN A 69 15.72 9.69 -0.56
CA GLN A 69 15.42 8.45 -1.30
C GLN A 69 15.30 8.67 -2.81
N LYS A 70 14.68 9.79 -3.21
CA LYS A 70 14.60 10.20 -4.63
C LYS A 70 15.98 10.45 -5.23
N ASN A 71 16.84 11.14 -4.50
CA ASN A 71 18.21 11.40 -4.94
C ASN A 71 19.01 10.09 -5.04
N SER A 72 18.93 9.19 -4.07
CA SER A 72 19.62 7.90 -4.11
C SER A 72 19.20 7.06 -5.33
N LEU A 73 17.91 7.06 -5.68
CA LEU A 73 17.42 6.40 -6.90
C LEU A 73 18.02 7.01 -8.18
N SER A 74 18.15 8.34 -8.24
CA SER A 74 18.74 9.03 -9.41
C SER A 74 20.22 8.75 -9.59
N LEU A 75 20.94 8.47 -8.50
CA LEU A 75 22.39 8.22 -8.46
C LEU A 75 22.76 6.77 -8.76
N LEU A 76 21.79 5.85 -8.90
CA LEU A 76 22.09 4.47 -9.21
C LEU A 76 22.75 4.32 -10.59
N PRO A 77 23.75 3.42 -10.73
CA PRO A 77 24.28 3.03 -12.02
C PRO A 77 23.15 2.56 -12.95
N SER A 78 23.24 2.88 -14.25
CA SER A 78 22.16 2.62 -15.23
C SER A 78 21.64 1.18 -15.22
N LYS A 79 22.52 0.19 -14.99
CA LYS A 79 22.14 -1.23 -14.91
C LYS A 79 21.26 -1.54 -13.70
N GLU A 80 21.62 -1.02 -12.52
CA GLU A 80 20.87 -1.22 -11.28
C GLU A 80 19.57 -0.42 -11.30
N LYS A 81 19.63 0.83 -11.75
CA LYS A 81 18.46 1.70 -11.94
C LYS A 81 17.40 1.06 -12.85
N ASN A 82 17.84 0.35 -13.89
CA ASN A 82 16.94 -0.32 -14.80
C ASN A 82 16.20 -1.52 -14.19
N ARG A 83 16.79 -2.17 -13.17
CA ARG A 83 16.22 -3.34 -12.49
C ARG A 83 15.48 -2.99 -11.21
N PHE A 84 15.89 -1.93 -10.52
CA PHE A 84 15.38 -1.58 -9.19
C PHE A 84 13.85 -1.48 -9.14
N ILE A 85 13.24 -0.69 -10.02
CA ILE A 85 11.78 -0.51 -10.04
C ILE A 85 11.04 -1.78 -10.47
N PRO A 86 11.44 -2.48 -11.57
CA PRO A 86 10.85 -3.78 -11.91
C PRO A 86 10.95 -4.84 -10.81
N ASP A 87 12.11 -4.98 -10.16
CA ASP A 87 12.34 -5.96 -9.10
C ASP A 87 11.46 -5.66 -7.87
N LEU A 88 11.32 -4.37 -7.54
CA LEU A 88 10.43 -3.91 -6.47
C LEU A 88 8.96 -4.20 -6.80
N LEU A 89 8.51 -3.89 -8.02
CA LEU A 89 7.14 -4.20 -8.45
C LEU A 89 6.90 -5.71 -8.41
N MET A 90 7.85 -6.52 -8.87
CA MET A 90 7.76 -7.98 -8.83
C MET A 90 7.62 -8.50 -7.39
N ALA A 91 8.41 -7.97 -6.46
CA ALA A 91 8.30 -8.33 -5.04
C ALA A 91 6.91 -8.00 -4.48
N LEU A 92 6.34 -6.84 -4.81
CA LEU A 92 4.98 -6.46 -4.39
C LEU A 92 3.92 -7.36 -5.04
N TYR A 93 4.05 -7.70 -6.32
CA TYR A 93 3.15 -8.62 -7.00
C TYR A 93 3.18 -10.03 -6.39
N GLN A 94 4.35 -10.50 -5.95
CA GLN A 94 4.49 -11.78 -5.25
C GLN A 94 3.77 -11.80 -3.89
N LEU A 95 3.61 -10.64 -3.24
CA LEU A 95 2.75 -10.47 -2.06
C LEU A 95 1.24 -10.40 -2.42
N GLY A 96 0.91 -10.47 -3.71
CA GLY A 96 -0.47 -10.31 -4.19
C GLY A 96 -0.98 -8.88 -4.01
N LEU A 97 -0.09 -7.89 -4.17
CA LEU A 97 -0.41 -6.46 -4.18
C LEU A 97 -0.30 -5.91 -5.59
N LEU A 98 -1.32 -5.19 -6.04
CA LEU A 98 -1.21 -4.38 -7.24
C LEU A 98 -0.44 -3.11 -6.88
N ALA A 99 0.63 -2.80 -7.60
CA ALA A 99 1.48 -1.66 -7.28
C ALA A 99 1.75 -0.80 -8.52
N ARG A 100 1.75 0.52 -8.33
CA ARG A 100 2.06 1.51 -9.37
C ARG A 100 2.76 2.71 -8.78
N HIS A 101 3.50 3.44 -9.61
CA HIS A 101 4.18 4.68 -9.22
C HIS A 101 3.57 5.91 -9.92
N SER A 102 3.73 7.09 -9.33
CA SER A 102 3.04 8.32 -9.77
C SER A 102 3.44 8.88 -11.14
N ASN A 103 4.58 8.47 -11.70
CA ASN A 103 5.11 9.03 -12.95
C ASN A 103 5.71 7.95 -13.84
N SER A 104 5.57 8.07 -15.17
CA SER A 104 6.16 7.12 -16.12
C SER A 104 7.69 7.22 -16.21
N SER A 105 8.25 8.38 -15.85
CA SER A 105 9.71 8.57 -15.77
C SER A 105 10.26 7.99 -14.46
N LYS A 106 11.17 7.01 -14.56
CA LYS A 106 11.84 6.36 -13.41
C LYS A 106 12.55 7.35 -12.47
N ASP A 107 12.90 8.53 -12.97
CA ASP A 107 13.68 9.54 -12.25
C ASP A 107 12.80 10.54 -11.49
N LYS A 108 11.49 10.47 -11.69
CA LYS A 108 10.50 11.40 -11.13
C LYS A 108 9.43 10.68 -10.33
N ILE A 109 9.75 9.52 -9.78
CA ILE A 109 8.82 8.77 -8.94
C ILE A 109 8.65 9.51 -7.61
N GLU A 110 7.44 9.98 -7.34
CA GLU A 110 7.14 10.72 -6.11
C GLU A 110 6.56 9.83 -5.02
N LYS A 111 5.71 8.89 -5.44
CA LYS A 111 5.05 7.94 -4.56
C LYS A 111 4.82 6.61 -5.26
N PHE A 112 4.74 5.56 -4.45
CA PHE A 112 4.11 4.29 -4.84
C PHE A 112 2.72 4.23 -4.24
N ILE A 113 1.80 3.67 -5.01
CA ILE A 113 0.45 3.34 -4.61
C ILE A 113 0.35 1.82 -4.69
N MET A 114 -0.12 1.22 -3.60
CA MET A 114 -0.39 -0.22 -3.52
C MET A 114 -1.86 -0.42 -3.25
N GLU A 115 -2.42 -1.42 -3.90
CA GLU A 115 -3.83 -1.75 -3.89
C GLU A 115 -4.00 -3.26 -3.70
N LYS A 116 -4.99 -3.67 -2.91
CA LYS A 116 -5.43 -5.06 -2.77
C LYS A 116 -6.95 -5.09 -2.78
N LEU A 117 -7.51 -6.00 -3.57
CA LEU A 117 -8.95 -6.13 -3.75
C LEU A 117 -9.46 -7.38 -3.05
N ILE A 118 -10.63 -7.27 -2.41
CA ILE A 118 -11.34 -8.40 -1.81
C ILE A 118 -12.78 -8.37 -2.29
N TYR A 119 -13.20 -9.36 -3.08
CA TYR A 119 -14.58 -9.46 -3.53
C TYR A 119 -15.49 -9.93 -2.40
N PHE A 120 -16.76 -9.50 -2.41
CA PHE A 120 -17.71 -9.76 -1.32
C PHE A 120 -17.97 -11.26 -1.09
N ASP A 121 -17.91 -12.08 -2.13
CA ASP A 121 -18.06 -13.54 -2.08
C ASP A 121 -16.89 -14.24 -1.34
N GLY A 122 -15.70 -13.65 -1.38
CA GLY A 122 -14.51 -14.11 -0.65
C GLY A 122 -14.23 -13.33 0.64
N LEU A 123 -15.08 -12.36 1.01
CA LEU A 123 -14.83 -11.49 2.16
C LEU A 123 -15.17 -12.21 3.47
N THR A 124 -14.13 -12.60 4.20
CA THR A 124 -14.21 -13.08 5.59
C THR A 124 -13.39 -12.17 6.50
N LYS A 125 -13.65 -12.21 7.81
CA LYS A 125 -12.85 -11.46 8.81
C LYS A 125 -11.36 -11.81 8.68
N ASP A 126 -11.06 -13.10 8.58
CA ASP A 126 -9.70 -13.62 8.39
C ASP A 126 -9.07 -13.05 7.11
N LYS A 127 -9.75 -13.16 5.96
CA LYS A 127 -9.20 -12.68 4.69
C LYS A 127 -9.00 -11.16 4.67
N PHE A 128 -9.88 -10.43 5.33
CA PHE A 128 -9.78 -8.98 5.48
C PHE A 128 -8.53 -8.57 6.26
N PHE A 129 -8.27 -9.20 7.41
CA PHE A 129 -7.08 -8.89 8.21
C PHE A 129 -5.79 -9.42 7.58
N ASP A 130 -5.77 -10.62 7.00
CA ASP A 130 -4.67 -11.13 6.18
C ASP A 130 -4.28 -10.11 5.09
N SER A 131 -5.29 -9.56 4.42
CA SER A 131 -5.11 -8.55 3.38
C SER A 131 -4.57 -7.23 3.94
N LEU A 132 -5.06 -6.76 5.09
CA LEU A 132 -4.52 -5.58 5.78
C LEU A 132 -3.06 -5.77 6.20
N PHE A 133 -2.70 -6.91 6.80
CA PHE A 133 -1.32 -7.21 7.17
C PHE A 133 -0.42 -7.33 5.94
N THR A 134 -0.91 -7.91 4.86
CA THR A 134 -0.19 -7.94 3.57
C THR A 134 0.10 -6.53 3.06
N MET A 135 -0.86 -5.60 3.19
CA MET A 135 -0.64 -4.19 2.83
C MET A 135 0.49 -3.58 3.68
N LEU A 136 0.53 -3.85 4.98
CA LEU A 136 1.60 -3.39 5.86
C LEU A 136 2.96 -3.98 5.47
N LEU A 137 3.01 -5.28 5.14
CA LEU A 137 4.22 -5.94 4.64
C LEU A 137 4.70 -5.33 3.32
N GLY A 138 3.78 -4.93 2.43
CA GLY A 138 4.11 -4.18 1.22
C GLY A 138 4.77 -2.83 1.52
N ILE A 139 4.26 -2.08 2.51
CA ILE A 139 4.88 -0.83 2.97
C ILE A 139 6.29 -1.08 3.49
N ASP A 140 6.48 -2.11 4.32
CA ASP A 140 7.78 -2.44 4.88
C ASP A 140 8.77 -2.87 3.79
N THR A 141 8.30 -3.62 2.79
CA THR A 141 9.10 -4.03 1.62
C THR A 141 9.56 -2.80 0.83
N LEU A 142 8.66 -1.86 0.53
CA LEU A 142 9.02 -0.59 -0.10
C LEU A 142 10.08 0.15 0.72
N GLN A 143 9.86 0.31 2.02
CA GLN A 143 10.79 1.00 2.90
C GLN A 143 12.17 0.34 2.90
N GLN A 144 12.25 -0.98 3.00
CA GLN A 144 13.53 -1.71 3.00
C GLN A 144 14.30 -1.54 1.70
N TYR A 145 13.64 -1.62 0.55
CA TYR A 145 14.29 -1.41 -0.75
C TYR A 145 14.90 -0.01 -0.85
N PHE A 146 14.17 1.02 -0.45
CA PHE A 146 14.66 2.40 -0.52
C PHE A 146 15.68 2.76 0.57
N ASN A 147 15.57 2.15 1.76
CA ASN A 147 16.58 2.33 2.81
C ASN A 147 17.92 1.71 2.38
N ARG A 148 17.91 0.55 1.72
CA ARG A 148 19.12 -0.03 1.11
C ARG A 148 19.76 0.91 0.09
N LEU A 149 18.97 1.60 -0.74
CA LEU A 149 19.51 2.60 -1.67
C LEU A 149 20.21 3.76 -0.95
N SER A 150 19.62 4.26 0.13
CA SER A 150 20.22 5.38 0.88
C SER A 150 21.56 5.04 1.54
N LEU A 151 21.76 3.77 1.92
CA LEU A 151 23.04 3.30 2.47
C LEU A 151 24.11 3.23 1.38
N ILE A 152 23.78 2.67 0.20
CA ILE A 152 24.71 2.58 -0.94
C ILE A 152 25.17 3.98 -1.38
N SER A 153 24.27 4.97 -1.41
CA SER A 153 24.64 6.35 -1.78
C SER A 153 25.53 7.06 -0.74
N ASN A 154 25.50 6.64 0.52
CA ASN A 154 26.30 7.25 1.59
C ASN A 154 27.69 6.62 1.71
N ASP A 155 27.81 5.31 1.46
CA ASP A 155 29.10 4.61 1.41
C ASP A 155 29.85 4.88 0.09
N GLY A 156 29.15 5.41 -0.92
CA GLY A 156 29.69 5.91 -2.17
C GLY A 156 30.49 7.21 -2.06
N LYS A 157 31.40 7.32 -1.09
CA LYS A 157 32.69 7.97 -1.38
C LYS A 157 33.26 7.20 -2.55
N THR A 158 33.10 7.78 -3.72
CA THR A 158 33.70 7.36 -4.98
C THR A 158 35.14 6.93 -4.72
N LEU A 159 35.42 5.63 -4.87
CA LEU A 159 36.77 5.22 -5.23
C LEU A 159 36.98 5.78 -6.63
N ASP A 160 37.95 6.69 -6.71
CA ASP A 160 38.47 7.30 -7.94
C ASP A 160 38.73 6.26 -9.04
#